data_AF-A0A7Y4ZP74-F1
#
_entry.id   AF-A0A7Y4ZP74-F1
#
_cell.length_a   1.000
_cell.length_b   1.000
_cell.length_c   1.000
_cell.angle_alpha   90.00
_cell.angle_beta   90.00
_cell.angle_gamma   90.00
#
_symmetry.space_group_name_H-M   'P 1'
#
loop_
_entity.id
_entity.type
_entity.pdbx_description
1 polymer ?
#
loop_
_entity_poly.entity_id
_entity_poly.type
_entity_poly.pdbx_seq_one_letter_code
_entity_poly.pdbx_strand_id
1 'polypeptide(L)'
;MTSGNGSGSRNGNGHGGHDGQGNGVADAPGGGVGGIVGSGIVDAPEPDDDEDDDAPTLHPEPIEITEDDPTTQELPPQAVGELAAACQRFILGKYQVPLDFTSDTLSLVDQYVREARAEITLLPSSLDLIAAAVGAYLGEVVRRTFGGEWEAVGDHSTYRLFLSKVYMAFNPLGMGREALTMDPEDGWHSHLVLDPKERDFVDRRIAALPEVPEDEYYLPSTRFDVISVAFDALRGKMIDRGDAGVRFIRRDYR
;
A
#
# COMPACT_ATOMS: atom_id res chain seq x y z
N MET A 1 -5.86 56.35 -12.82
CA MET A 1 -4.41 56.49 -13.05
C MET A 1 -3.79 55.17 -12.61
N THR A 2 -3.19 54.28 -13.38
CA THR A 2 -2.80 54.08 -14.80
C THR A 2 -2.48 52.57 -14.83
N SER A 3 -3.13 51.74 -15.65
CA SER A 3 -2.62 51.19 -16.93
C SER A 3 -1.30 50.40 -16.79
N GLY A 4 -1.09 49.21 -17.35
CA GLY A 4 -1.88 48.46 -18.33
C GLY A 4 -1.21 47.14 -18.78
N ASN A 5 -1.93 46.48 -19.70
CA ASN A 5 -1.71 45.23 -20.43
C ASN A 5 -0.34 45.02 -21.12
N GLY A 6 -0.06 43.75 -21.45
CA GLY A 6 0.81 43.37 -22.57
C GLY A 6 0.66 41.91 -22.99
N SER A 7 -0.22 41.65 -23.96
CA SER A 7 -0.42 40.37 -24.67
C SER A 7 0.68 40.09 -25.70
N GLY A 8 0.92 38.81 -26.03
CA GLY A 8 1.75 38.39 -27.16
C GLY A 8 1.45 36.95 -27.59
N SER A 9 1.07 36.79 -28.86
CA SER A 9 0.53 35.59 -29.52
C SER A 9 1.47 35.15 -30.65
N ARG A 10 1.58 33.83 -30.97
CA ARG A 10 1.47 33.24 -32.34
C ARG A 10 2.13 31.85 -32.52
N ASN A 11 1.30 30.93 -33.01
CA ASN A 11 1.41 29.99 -34.14
C ASN A 11 2.70 29.23 -34.50
N GLY A 12 2.53 27.93 -34.82
CA GLY A 12 3.37 27.16 -35.75
C GLY A 12 2.82 25.75 -36.00
N ASN A 13 2.74 25.34 -37.27
CA ASN A 13 1.98 24.21 -37.85
C ASN A 13 2.95 23.23 -38.56
N GLY A 14 2.62 21.94 -38.71
CA GLY A 14 3.34 20.98 -39.57
C GLY A 14 3.22 19.52 -39.06
N HIS A 15 2.43 18.58 -39.62
CA HIS A 15 2.34 17.93 -40.94
C HIS A 15 3.33 16.76 -41.18
N GLY A 16 2.79 15.57 -41.52
CA GLY A 16 3.47 14.34 -41.97
C GLY A 16 3.23 13.16 -41.01
N GLY A 17 2.57 12.03 -41.32
CA GLY A 17 2.27 11.40 -42.61
C GLY A 17 3.28 10.28 -42.91
N HIS A 18 3.07 9.06 -42.39
CA HIS A 18 3.71 7.87 -42.96
C HIS A 18 2.88 6.59 -42.78
N ASP A 19 2.42 6.08 -43.91
CA ASP A 19 1.86 4.76 -44.14
C ASP A 19 2.97 3.69 -44.07
N GLY A 20 2.62 2.49 -43.60
CA GLY A 20 3.50 1.33 -43.60
C GLY A 20 2.71 0.03 -43.49
N GLN A 21 2.30 -0.51 -44.65
CA GLN A 21 1.73 -1.84 -44.84
C GLN A 21 2.80 -2.95 -44.85
N GLY A 22 2.41 -4.19 -44.54
CA GLY A 22 3.12 -5.44 -44.87
C GLY A 22 3.23 -6.40 -43.67
N ASN A 23 2.50 -7.53 -43.49
CA ASN A 23 2.03 -8.66 -44.30
C ASN A 23 2.93 -9.93 -44.17
N GLY A 24 2.30 -11.10 -43.95
CA GLY A 24 2.89 -12.48 -43.95
C GLY A 24 2.83 -13.16 -42.56
N VAL A 25 1.98 -14.14 -42.21
CA VAL A 25 1.52 -15.44 -42.78
C VAL A 25 2.55 -16.59 -42.72
N ALA A 26 2.09 -17.72 -42.17
CA ALA A 26 2.53 -19.14 -42.28
C ALA A 26 3.30 -19.69 -41.08
N ASP A 27 3.23 -20.96 -40.69
CA ASP A 27 2.29 -22.10 -40.76
C ASP A 27 2.96 -23.20 -39.89
N ALA A 28 2.20 -24.20 -39.43
CA ALA A 28 2.55 -25.19 -38.40
C ALA A 28 3.50 -26.35 -38.89
N PRO A 29 3.39 -27.62 -38.42
CA PRO A 29 3.62 -28.23 -37.09
C PRO A 29 4.65 -29.41 -37.12
N GLY A 30 4.96 -29.99 -35.96
CA GLY A 30 5.52 -31.35 -35.80
C GLY A 30 5.70 -31.67 -34.31
N GLY A 31 5.25 -32.77 -33.72
CA GLY A 31 5.07 -34.14 -34.22
C GLY A 31 6.16 -35.02 -33.61
N GLY A 32 5.81 -35.89 -32.64
CA GLY A 32 6.79 -36.81 -32.05
C GLY A 32 6.23 -37.67 -30.92
N VAL A 33 5.87 -38.90 -31.27
CA VAL A 33 5.30 -39.95 -30.42
C VAL A 33 6.34 -41.08 -30.31
N GLY A 34 6.41 -41.75 -29.16
CA GLY A 34 7.10 -43.04 -28.96
C GLY A 34 7.60 -43.16 -27.51
N GLY A 35 7.36 -44.21 -26.73
CA GLY A 35 6.80 -45.52 -27.02
C GLY A 35 7.72 -46.62 -26.47
N ILE A 36 7.11 -47.55 -25.73
CA ILE A 36 7.33 -49.01 -25.77
C ILE A 36 8.37 -49.65 -24.79
N VAL A 37 7.78 -50.38 -23.81
CA VAL A 37 8.05 -51.73 -23.22
C VAL A 37 9.34 -52.14 -22.52
N GLY A 38 9.15 -52.97 -21.49
CA GLY A 38 10.09 -54.01 -21.06
C GLY A 38 9.65 -54.77 -19.81
N SER A 39 8.91 -55.88 -19.99
CA SER A 39 8.52 -56.86 -18.96
C SER A 39 9.69 -57.63 -18.35
N GLY A 40 9.52 -58.17 -17.14
CA GLY A 40 10.36 -59.27 -16.63
C GLY A 40 10.05 -59.71 -15.20
N ILE A 41 9.35 -60.83 -15.08
CA ILE A 41 9.02 -61.59 -13.86
C ILE A 41 10.24 -62.40 -13.40
N VAL A 42 10.50 -62.49 -12.08
CA VAL A 42 11.03 -63.69 -11.39
C VAL A 42 10.66 -63.67 -9.90
N ASP A 43 10.47 -64.88 -9.36
CA ASP A 43 9.80 -65.25 -8.12
C ASP A 43 10.81 -65.75 -7.05
N ALA A 44 10.49 -65.50 -5.77
CA ALA A 44 11.00 -66.06 -4.50
C ALA A 44 12.52 -65.92 -4.16
N PRO A 45 12.94 -65.83 -2.86
CA PRO A 45 12.33 -66.42 -1.66
C PRO A 45 12.16 -65.51 -0.43
N GLU A 46 11.28 -65.91 0.49
CA GLU A 46 11.16 -65.38 1.85
C GLU A 46 12.36 -65.79 2.72
N PRO A 47 12.83 -64.87 3.60
CA PRO A 47 13.44 -65.23 4.87
C PRO A 47 12.53 -64.80 6.03
N ASP A 48 12.12 -65.76 6.84
CA ASP A 48 11.89 -65.55 8.27
C ASP A 48 13.22 -65.17 8.91
N ASP A 49 13.27 -64.11 9.72
CA ASP A 49 14.04 -64.07 10.96
C ASP A 49 13.77 -62.76 11.73
N ASP A 50 13.71 -62.93 13.04
CA ASP A 50 13.28 -62.01 14.08
C ASP A 50 14.13 -60.73 14.19
N GLU A 51 13.47 -59.56 14.16
CA GLU A 51 13.96 -58.35 14.85
C GLU A 51 12.77 -57.67 15.54
N ASP A 52 12.62 -57.94 16.84
CA ASP A 52 11.98 -57.02 17.80
C ASP A 52 12.82 -55.72 17.82
N ASP A 53 12.65 -54.88 16.80
CA ASP A 53 13.13 -53.50 16.80
C ASP A 53 12.01 -52.62 17.36
N ASP A 54 12.09 -52.37 18.66
CA ASP A 54 11.30 -51.38 19.42
C ASP A 54 11.72 -49.96 18.98
N ALA A 55 11.60 -49.68 17.67
CA ALA A 55 11.74 -48.35 17.13
C ALA A 55 10.51 -47.56 17.61
N PRO A 56 10.69 -46.44 18.35
CA PRO A 56 9.56 -45.59 18.67
C PRO A 56 8.98 -45.13 17.35
N THR A 57 7.77 -45.59 17.04
CA THR A 57 6.94 -45.03 15.98
C THR A 57 6.81 -43.55 16.30
N LEU A 58 7.67 -42.74 15.70
CA LEU A 58 7.47 -41.30 15.58
C LEU A 58 6.22 -41.19 14.72
N HIS A 59 5.06 -41.30 15.35
CA HIS A 59 3.89 -40.62 14.86
C HIS A 59 4.37 -39.18 14.65
N PRO A 60 4.38 -38.65 13.41
CA PRO A 60 4.37 -37.22 13.30
C PRO A 60 3.09 -36.81 14.02
N GLU A 61 3.23 -36.36 15.27
CA GLU A 61 2.29 -35.44 15.87
C GLU A 61 1.92 -34.49 14.73
N PRO A 62 0.63 -34.36 14.39
CA PRO A 62 0.22 -33.42 13.37
C PRO A 62 0.93 -32.13 13.74
N ILE A 63 1.84 -31.68 12.87
CA ILE A 63 2.39 -30.35 13.01
C ILE A 63 1.14 -29.51 13.04
N GLU A 64 0.82 -28.94 14.19
CA GLU A 64 -0.11 -27.84 14.26
C GLU A 64 0.54 -26.81 13.36
N ILE A 65 0.11 -26.82 12.11
CA ILE A 65 0.25 -25.71 11.21
C ILE A 65 -0.51 -24.65 12.00
N THR A 66 0.20 -23.87 12.82
CA THR A 66 -0.25 -22.53 13.15
C THR A 66 -0.33 -21.87 11.80
N GLU A 67 -1.50 -21.98 11.20
CA GLU A 67 -1.87 -21.30 9.99
C GLU A 67 -1.58 -19.83 10.31
N ASP A 68 -0.43 -19.33 9.83
CA ASP A 68 -0.32 -17.96 9.38
C ASP A 68 -1.34 -17.87 8.24
N ASP A 69 -2.61 -17.79 8.62
CA ASP A 69 -3.75 -17.62 7.74
C ASP A 69 -3.43 -16.36 6.92
N PRO A 70 -3.39 -16.42 5.58
CA PRO A 70 -3.18 -15.25 4.76
C PRO A 70 -4.32 -14.28 5.06
N THR A 71 -4.04 -13.34 5.98
CA THR A 71 -4.88 -12.26 6.49
C THR A 71 -6.12 -12.09 5.61
N THR A 72 -7.25 -12.63 6.04
CA THR A 72 -8.55 -12.23 5.50
C THR A 72 -8.75 -10.77 5.93
N GLN A 73 -8.09 -9.84 5.23
CA GLN A 73 -8.20 -8.42 5.50
C GLN A 73 -9.64 -8.04 5.21
N GLU A 74 -10.36 -7.66 6.27
CA GLU A 74 -11.72 -7.16 6.15
C GLU A 74 -11.73 -6.00 5.14
N LEU A 75 -12.78 -5.95 4.31
CA LEU A 75 -12.96 -4.87 3.36
C LEU A 75 -13.06 -3.54 4.12
N PRO A 76 -12.50 -2.44 3.59
CA PRO A 76 -12.64 -1.16 4.25
C PRO A 76 -14.11 -0.72 4.26
N PRO A 77 -14.52 0.18 5.16
CA PRO A 77 -15.83 0.81 5.10
C PRO A 77 -16.11 1.37 3.70
N GLN A 78 -17.35 1.23 3.22
CA GLN A 78 -17.73 1.59 1.85
C GLN A 78 -17.28 3.01 1.46
N ALA A 79 -17.47 4.00 2.34
CA ALA A 79 -17.07 5.38 2.09
C ALA A 79 -15.57 5.52 1.81
N VAL A 80 -14.72 4.81 2.55
CA VAL A 80 -13.27 4.79 2.32
C VAL A 80 -12.94 4.09 1.00
N GLY A 81 -13.57 2.95 0.73
CA GLY A 81 -13.39 2.22 -0.53
C GLY A 81 -13.75 3.05 -1.77
N GLU A 82 -14.85 3.81 -1.71
CA GLU A 82 -15.29 4.70 -2.78
C GLU A 82 -14.32 5.86 -3.02
N LEU A 83 -13.79 6.46 -1.94
CA LEU A 83 -12.78 7.52 -2.01
C LEU A 83 -11.46 7.00 -2.59
N ALA A 84 -10.99 5.85 -2.11
CA ALA A 84 -9.78 5.22 -2.65
C ALA A 84 -9.95 4.88 -4.14
N ALA A 85 -11.10 4.34 -4.55
CA ALA A 85 -11.43 4.09 -5.96
C ALA A 85 -11.57 5.39 -6.77
N ALA A 86 -11.97 6.52 -6.16
CA ALA A 86 -11.94 7.82 -6.83
C ALA A 86 -10.50 8.25 -7.15
N CYS A 87 -9.56 8.09 -6.22
CA CYS A 87 -8.14 8.36 -6.46
C CYS A 87 -7.59 7.53 -7.62
N GLN A 88 -7.88 6.22 -7.65
CA GLN A 88 -7.51 5.35 -8.77
C GLN A 88 -8.07 5.86 -10.10
N ARG A 89 -9.34 6.30 -10.13
CA ARG A 89 -9.96 6.86 -11.35
C ARG A 89 -9.32 8.17 -11.80
N PHE A 90 -8.96 9.06 -10.87
CA PHE A 90 -8.28 10.31 -11.20
C PHE A 90 -6.91 10.05 -11.85
N ILE A 91 -6.13 9.17 -11.24
CA ILE A 91 -4.78 8.83 -11.71
C ILE A 91 -4.83 8.01 -13.00
N LEU A 92 -5.73 7.02 -13.10
CA LEU A 92 -5.93 6.26 -14.33
C LEU A 92 -6.39 7.17 -15.47
N GLY A 93 -7.33 8.07 -15.21
CA GLY A 93 -7.81 9.03 -16.21
C GLY A 93 -6.69 9.93 -16.74
N LYS A 94 -5.78 10.35 -15.87
CA LYS A 94 -4.72 11.31 -16.19
C LYS A 94 -3.46 10.68 -16.79
N TYR A 95 -2.97 9.60 -16.17
CA TYR A 95 -1.70 8.98 -16.51
C TYR A 95 -1.85 7.67 -17.29
N GLN A 96 -3.08 7.12 -17.38
CA GLN A 96 -3.37 5.83 -18.04
C GLN A 96 -2.60 4.65 -17.42
N VAL A 97 -2.17 4.80 -16.16
CA VAL A 97 -1.51 3.76 -15.36
C VAL A 97 -2.42 3.42 -14.17
N PRO A 98 -2.77 2.15 -13.95
CA PRO A 98 -3.56 1.75 -12.80
C PRO A 98 -2.71 1.79 -11.53
N LEU A 99 -3.35 2.15 -10.43
CA LEU A 99 -2.82 2.01 -9.08
C LEU A 99 -3.18 0.63 -8.51
N ASP A 100 -2.26 0.01 -7.79
CA ASP A 100 -2.38 -1.38 -7.32
C ASP A 100 -2.44 -1.54 -5.79
N PHE A 101 -2.40 -0.43 -5.05
CA PHE A 101 -2.36 -0.36 -3.59
C PHE A 101 -1.04 -0.84 -2.96
N THR A 102 0.04 -0.88 -3.75
CA THR A 102 1.40 -1.03 -3.23
C THR A 102 2.03 0.34 -2.92
N SER A 103 3.08 0.35 -2.10
CA SER A 103 3.86 1.58 -1.86
C SER A 103 4.49 2.14 -3.14
N ASP A 104 4.85 1.28 -4.10
CA ASP A 104 5.56 1.67 -5.32
C ASP A 104 4.73 2.63 -6.20
N THR A 105 3.40 2.45 -6.19
CA THR A 105 2.48 3.30 -6.94
C THR A 105 2.17 4.63 -6.25
N LEU A 106 2.64 4.87 -5.01
CA LEU A 106 2.52 6.18 -4.34
C LEU A 106 3.26 7.29 -5.09
N SER A 107 4.33 6.96 -5.81
CA SER A 107 5.05 7.93 -6.66
C SER A 107 4.14 8.59 -7.71
N LEU A 108 3.15 7.85 -8.25
CA LEU A 108 2.15 8.39 -9.16
C LEU A 108 1.15 9.31 -8.43
N VAL A 109 0.84 8.98 -7.17
CA VAL A 109 -0.02 9.83 -6.32
C VAL A 109 0.70 11.12 -5.98
N ASP A 110 2.00 11.09 -5.69
CA ASP A 110 2.80 12.27 -5.44
C ASP A 110 2.81 13.22 -6.65
N GLN A 111 3.03 12.65 -7.84
CA GLN A 111 2.97 13.42 -9.09
C GLN A 111 1.60 14.04 -9.29
N TYR A 112 0.53 13.28 -9.03
CA TYR A 112 -0.84 13.78 -9.08
C TYR A 112 -1.07 14.94 -8.11
N VAL A 113 -0.64 14.81 -6.86
CA VAL A 113 -0.75 15.84 -5.82
C VAL A 113 -0.05 17.12 -6.25
N ARG A 114 1.19 17.04 -6.74
CA ARG A 114 1.95 18.22 -7.22
C ARG A 114 1.18 18.99 -8.29
N GLU A 115 0.58 18.29 -9.23
CA GLU A 115 -0.22 18.93 -10.28
C GLU A 115 -1.58 19.43 -9.76
N ALA A 116 -2.22 18.69 -8.85
CA ALA A 116 -3.50 19.05 -8.26
C ALA A 116 -3.41 20.31 -7.39
N ARG A 117 -2.27 20.60 -6.75
CA ARG A 117 -2.02 21.87 -6.03
C ARG A 117 -2.30 23.09 -6.90
N ALA A 118 -1.81 23.06 -8.15
CA ALA A 118 -2.05 24.15 -9.10
C ALA A 118 -3.52 24.22 -9.52
N GLU A 119 -4.18 23.08 -9.70
CA GLU A 119 -5.59 22.99 -10.08
C GLU A 119 -6.52 23.51 -8.97
N ILE A 120 -6.27 23.16 -7.71
CA ILE A 120 -7.06 23.59 -6.55
C ILE A 120 -6.98 25.10 -6.35
N THR A 121 -5.84 25.73 -6.70
CA THR A 121 -5.73 27.19 -6.68
C THR A 121 -6.73 27.83 -7.65
N LEU A 122 -7.03 27.18 -8.77
CA LEU A 122 -8.00 27.65 -9.77
C LEU A 122 -9.44 27.22 -9.45
N LEU A 123 -9.62 26.07 -8.80
CA LEU A 123 -10.91 25.52 -8.42
C LEU A 123 -10.90 25.05 -6.95
N PRO A 124 -10.99 25.97 -5.97
CA PRO A 124 -10.87 25.61 -4.56
C PRO A 124 -11.92 24.59 -4.07
N SER A 125 -13.07 24.52 -4.73
CA SER A 125 -14.13 23.56 -4.41
C SER A 125 -13.76 22.09 -4.67
N SER A 126 -12.66 21.81 -5.38
CA SER A 126 -12.19 20.43 -5.60
C SER A 126 -11.33 19.90 -4.44
N LEU A 127 -10.82 20.78 -3.56
CA LEU A 127 -9.88 20.42 -2.49
C LEU A 127 -10.38 19.26 -1.65
N ASP A 128 -11.59 19.35 -1.10
CA ASP A 128 -12.11 18.36 -0.16
C ASP A 128 -12.24 16.97 -0.77
N LEU A 129 -12.66 16.89 -2.04
CA LEU A 129 -12.79 15.63 -2.76
C LEU A 129 -11.42 15.01 -3.08
N ILE A 130 -10.49 15.82 -3.60
CA ILE A 130 -9.16 15.34 -3.98
C ILE A 130 -8.38 14.93 -2.72
N ALA A 131 -8.42 15.73 -1.66
CA ALA A 131 -7.78 15.44 -0.37
C ALA A 131 -8.29 14.12 0.20
N ALA A 132 -9.62 13.95 0.24
CA ALA A 132 -10.24 12.74 0.77
C ALA A 132 -9.88 11.50 -0.07
N ALA A 133 -9.87 11.62 -1.40
CA ALA A 133 -9.50 10.52 -2.29
C ALA A 133 -8.02 10.11 -2.13
N VAL A 134 -7.10 11.08 -2.16
CA VAL A 134 -5.66 10.85 -1.98
C VAL A 134 -5.38 10.23 -0.62
N GLY A 135 -5.97 10.79 0.44
CA GLY A 135 -5.78 10.28 1.79
C GLY A 135 -6.37 8.90 2.02
N ALA A 136 -7.55 8.62 1.48
CA ALA A 136 -8.15 7.27 1.54
C ALA A 136 -7.29 6.23 0.81
N TYR A 137 -6.73 6.59 -0.34
CA TYR A 137 -5.81 5.71 -1.07
C TYR A 137 -4.53 5.42 -0.25
N LEU A 138 -3.88 6.46 0.29
CA LEU A 138 -2.72 6.30 1.18
C LEU A 138 -3.05 5.41 2.38
N GLY A 139 -4.19 5.66 3.04
CA GLY A 139 -4.62 4.87 4.19
C GLY A 139 -4.89 3.40 3.83
N GLU A 140 -5.41 3.10 2.63
CA GLU A 140 -5.55 1.72 2.16
C GLU A 140 -4.20 1.06 1.86
N VAL A 141 -3.24 1.78 1.29
CA VAL A 141 -1.87 1.27 1.11
C VAL A 141 -1.27 0.90 2.48
N VAL A 142 -1.37 1.79 3.47
CA VAL A 142 -0.92 1.53 4.84
C VAL A 142 -1.64 0.32 5.45
N ARG A 143 -2.98 0.30 5.40
CA ARG A 143 -3.78 -0.78 6.01
C ARG A 143 -3.45 -2.14 5.41
N ARG A 144 -3.25 -2.19 4.08
CA ARG A 144 -2.88 -3.42 3.37
C ARG A 144 -1.48 -3.90 3.74
N THR A 145 -0.52 -2.98 3.86
CA THR A 145 0.87 -3.31 4.22
C THR A 145 1.04 -3.70 5.68
N PHE A 146 0.47 -2.92 6.61
CA PHE A 146 0.75 -3.06 8.05
C PHE A 146 -0.37 -3.74 8.84
N GLY A 147 -1.57 -3.84 8.25
CA GLY A 147 -2.80 -4.24 8.94
C GLY A 147 -3.39 -3.10 9.76
N GLY A 148 -4.70 -3.12 9.95
CA GLY A 148 -5.41 -2.12 10.75
C GLY A 148 -6.90 -2.07 10.47
N GLU A 149 -7.60 -1.26 11.25
CA GLU A 149 -9.06 -1.04 11.17
C GLU A 149 -9.34 0.44 10.92
N TRP A 150 -10.27 0.72 10.00
CA TRP A 150 -10.79 2.07 9.78
C TRP A 150 -11.96 2.37 10.70
N GLU A 151 -11.98 3.57 11.26
CA GLU A 151 -13.18 4.22 11.77
C GLU A 151 -13.56 5.37 10.84
N ALA A 152 -14.63 5.15 10.06
CA ALA A 152 -15.12 6.07 9.05
C ALA A 152 -16.53 6.56 9.40
N VAL A 153 -16.67 7.23 10.54
CA VAL A 153 -17.96 7.72 11.07
C VAL A 153 -17.93 9.24 11.18
N GLY A 154 -18.95 9.90 10.62
CA GLY A 154 -19.06 11.36 10.64
C GLY A 154 -18.31 12.02 9.49
N ASP A 155 -17.72 13.17 9.77
CA ASP A 155 -16.98 13.98 8.81
C ASP A 155 -15.57 13.43 8.54
N HIS A 156 -14.96 13.77 7.41
CA HIS A 156 -13.62 13.26 7.05
C HIS A 156 -12.53 13.59 8.09
N SER A 157 -12.69 14.68 8.85
CA SER A 157 -11.74 15.06 9.91
C SER A 157 -11.77 14.10 11.11
N THR A 158 -12.84 13.32 11.29
CA THR A 158 -12.97 12.32 12.37
C THR A 158 -12.52 10.93 11.95
N TYR A 159 -12.22 10.71 10.67
CA TYR A 159 -11.82 9.39 10.19
C TYR A 159 -10.45 8.99 10.74
N ARG A 160 -10.32 7.73 11.17
CA ARG A 160 -9.05 7.23 11.73
C ARG A 160 -8.71 5.86 11.15
N LEU A 161 -7.42 5.64 10.94
CA LEU A 161 -6.86 4.33 10.74
C LEU A 161 -6.11 3.93 12.01
N PHE A 162 -6.47 2.78 12.58
CA PHE A 162 -5.84 2.20 13.76
C PHE A 162 -5.02 0.98 13.35
N LEU A 163 -3.71 0.98 13.61
CA LEU A 163 -2.87 -0.17 13.30
C LEU A 163 -3.07 -1.26 14.35
N SER A 164 -3.05 -2.52 13.89
CA SER A 164 -3.34 -3.66 14.76
C SER A 164 -2.10 -4.30 15.36
N LYS A 165 -0.92 -4.12 14.75
CA LYS A 165 0.34 -4.76 15.18
C LYS A 165 1.21 -3.88 16.07
N VAL A 166 0.91 -2.58 16.16
CA VAL A 166 1.57 -1.56 16.99
C VAL A 166 0.53 -0.54 17.46
N TYR A 167 0.76 0.13 18.59
CA TYR A 167 -0.12 1.22 19.04
C TYR A 167 0.17 2.49 18.22
N MET A 168 -0.53 2.66 17.11
CA MET A 168 -0.43 3.80 16.23
C MET A 168 -1.76 4.09 15.53
N ALA A 169 -2.18 5.34 15.57
CA ALA A 169 -3.36 5.81 14.84
C ALA A 169 -3.12 7.18 14.21
N PHE A 170 -3.84 7.51 13.14
CA PHE A 170 -3.78 8.81 12.47
C PHE A 170 -4.96 8.98 11.52
N ASN A 171 -5.11 10.18 10.93
CA ASN A 171 -6.08 10.46 9.87
C ASN A 171 -5.39 10.58 8.50
N PRO A 172 -5.47 9.55 7.63
CA PRO A 172 -4.91 9.62 6.28
C PRO A 172 -5.57 10.69 5.40
N LEU A 173 -6.86 11.00 5.60
CA LEU A 173 -7.55 12.06 4.85
C LEU A 173 -7.00 13.44 5.22
N GLY A 174 -6.65 13.63 6.49
CA GLY A 174 -5.89 14.80 6.94
C GLY A 174 -4.54 14.90 6.23
N MET A 175 -3.77 13.81 6.15
CA MET A 175 -2.50 13.81 5.42
C MET A 175 -2.67 14.17 3.93
N GLY A 176 -3.71 13.64 3.27
CA GLY A 176 -4.02 13.98 1.87
C GLY A 176 -4.37 15.46 1.69
N ARG A 177 -4.99 16.08 2.69
CA ARG A 177 -5.28 17.51 2.71
C ARG A 177 -4.02 18.35 2.86
N GLU A 178 -3.18 18.03 3.84
CA GLU A 178 -1.88 18.69 4.04
C GLU A 178 -0.98 18.54 2.81
N ALA A 179 -1.06 17.41 2.11
CA ALA A 179 -0.35 17.20 0.85
C ALA A 179 -0.74 18.22 -0.23
N LEU A 180 -1.99 18.68 -0.24
CA LEU A 180 -2.49 19.64 -1.23
C LEU A 180 -2.38 21.09 -0.77
N THR A 181 -2.48 21.36 0.53
CA THR A 181 -2.36 22.71 1.10
C THR A 181 -0.91 23.09 1.40
N MET A 182 -0.02 22.10 1.56
CA MET A 182 1.35 22.25 2.07
C MET A 182 1.41 22.92 3.44
N ASP A 183 0.39 22.70 4.26
CA ASP A 183 0.26 23.31 5.59
C ASP A 183 -0.37 22.29 6.54
N PRO A 184 0.11 22.13 7.79
CA PRO A 184 -0.56 21.31 8.78
C PRO A 184 -1.94 21.91 9.09
N GLU A 185 -2.95 21.07 9.23
CA GLU A 185 -4.30 21.55 9.52
C GLU A 185 -4.83 21.04 10.85
N ASP A 186 -5.04 21.99 11.76
CA ASP A 186 -5.58 21.72 13.09
C ASP A 186 -6.96 21.04 12.99
N GLY A 187 -7.20 20.09 13.91
CA GLY A 187 -8.47 19.37 13.99
C GLY A 187 -8.62 18.17 13.04
N TRP A 188 -7.69 17.96 12.10
CA TRP A 188 -7.70 16.77 11.25
C TRP A 188 -7.01 15.56 11.88
N HIS A 189 -6.09 15.78 12.82
CA HIS A 189 -5.29 14.74 13.47
C HIS A 189 -4.54 13.85 12.46
N SER A 190 -3.93 14.49 11.46
CA SER A 190 -3.04 13.90 10.47
C SER A 190 -1.77 13.29 11.07
N HIS A 191 -1.27 13.86 12.17
CA HIS A 191 -0.06 13.37 12.84
C HIS A 191 -0.26 12.04 13.57
N LEU A 192 0.85 11.33 13.79
CA LEU A 192 0.86 10.03 14.47
C LEU A 192 0.45 10.17 15.95
N VAL A 193 -0.60 9.44 16.31
CA VAL A 193 -1.01 9.18 17.69
C VAL A 193 -0.32 7.90 18.15
N LEU A 194 0.52 8.02 19.18
CA LEU A 194 1.36 6.96 19.73
C LEU A 194 1.13 6.88 21.26
N ASP A 195 1.52 5.76 21.88
CA ASP A 195 1.63 5.71 23.35
C ASP A 195 2.63 6.78 23.81
N PRO A 196 2.25 7.65 24.77
CA PRO A 196 3.15 8.69 25.30
C PRO A 196 4.51 8.17 25.76
N LYS A 197 4.59 6.92 26.24
CA LYS A 197 5.85 6.28 26.67
C LYS A 197 6.76 5.89 25.52
N GLU A 198 6.24 5.88 24.29
CA GLU A 198 6.97 5.43 23.10
C GLU A 198 7.27 6.58 22.15
N ARG A 199 6.59 7.72 22.30
CA ARG A 199 6.77 8.94 21.48
C ARG A 199 8.22 9.37 21.35
N ASP A 200 8.91 9.63 22.45
CA ASP A 200 10.32 10.07 22.42
C ASP A 200 11.25 9.08 21.70
N PHE A 201 10.94 7.79 21.77
CA PHE A 201 11.73 6.77 21.10
C PHE A 201 11.50 6.79 19.58
N VAL A 202 10.24 6.90 19.15
CA VAL A 202 9.89 7.02 17.73
C VAL A 202 10.41 8.33 17.14
N ASP A 203 10.26 9.45 17.86
CA ASP A 203 10.74 10.76 17.43
C ASP A 203 12.25 10.75 17.18
N ARG A 204 13.04 10.07 18.03
CA ARG A 204 14.48 9.87 17.79
C ARG A 204 14.78 9.06 16.53
N ARG A 205 13.94 8.07 16.19
CA ARG A 205 14.12 7.28 14.96
C ARG A 205 13.78 8.10 13.72
N ILE A 206 12.69 8.88 13.76
CA ILE A 206 12.28 9.77 12.67
C ILE A 206 13.32 10.88 12.48
N ALA A 207 13.82 11.48 13.56
CA ALA A 207 14.85 12.54 13.50
C ALA A 207 16.21 12.05 12.97
N ALA A 208 16.43 10.74 12.86
CA ALA A 208 17.63 10.18 12.25
C ALA A 208 17.50 10.01 10.73
N LEU A 209 16.30 10.21 10.16
CA LEU A 209 16.10 10.21 8.72
C LEU A 209 16.73 11.47 8.09
N PRO A 210 17.18 11.39 6.83
CA PRO A 210 17.64 12.56 6.10
C PRO A 210 16.55 13.64 6.04
N GLU A 211 16.97 14.90 6.03
CA GLU A 211 16.06 16.01 5.74
C GLU A 211 15.50 15.87 4.32
N VAL A 212 14.20 16.12 4.19
CA VAL A 212 13.50 16.13 2.90
C VAL A 212 13.11 17.56 2.55
N PRO A 213 13.09 17.92 1.26
CA PRO A 213 12.53 19.19 0.80
C PRO A 213 11.11 19.42 1.32
N GLU A 214 10.76 20.68 1.61
CA GLU A 214 9.44 21.04 2.16
C GLU A 214 8.28 20.62 1.24
N ASP A 215 8.48 20.70 -0.08
CA ASP A 215 7.48 20.31 -1.08
C ASP A 215 7.28 18.79 -1.18
N GLU A 216 8.23 18.01 -0.66
CA GLU A 216 8.19 16.56 -0.52
C GLU A 216 7.68 16.11 0.85
N TYR A 217 7.90 16.89 1.91
CA TYR A 217 7.55 16.53 3.29
C TYR A 217 6.10 16.03 3.47
N TYR A 218 5.16 16.62 2.75
CA TYR A 218 3.74 16.27 2.83
C TYR A 218 3.29 15.20 1.82
N LEU A 219 4.17 14.73 0.94
CA LEU A 219 3.77 13.81 -0.11
C LEU A 219 3.39 12.43 0.43
N PRO A 220 2.40 11.75 -0.18
CA PRO A 220 1.97 10.42 0.23
C PRO A 220 3.10 9.39 0.39
N SER A 221 4.08 9.34 -0.52
CA SER A 221 5.22 8.42 -0.38
C SER A 221 6.08 8.73 0.86
N THR A 222 6.44 10.00 1.07
CA THR A 222 7.21 10.43 2.24
C THR A 222 6.45 10.19 3.55
N ARG A 223 5.14 10.43 3.57
CA ARG A 223 4.28 10.09 4.72
C ARG A 223 4.29 8.58 4.99
N PHE A 224 4.20 7.76 3.93
CA PHE A 224 4.29 6.31 4.05
C PHE A 224 5.64 5.85 4.62
N ASP A 225 6.75 6.44 4.20
CA ASP A 225 8.09 6.11 4.73
C ASP A 225 8.19 6.44 6.22
N VAL A 226 7.69 7.60 6.65
CA VAL A 226 7.66 7.98 8.07
C VAL A 226 6.82 6.99 8.89
N ILE A 227 5.66 6.59 8.37
CA ILE A 227 4.80 5.57 9.00
C ILE A 227 5.54 4.23 9.09
N SER A 228 6.22 3.82 8.03
CA SER A 228 6.98 2.55 7.98
C SER A 228 8.08 2.52 9.02
N VAL A 229 8.87 3.59 9.11
CA VAL A 229 9.96 3.72 10.10
C VAL A 229 9.41 3.70 11.54
N ALA A 230 8.32 4.43 11.78
CA ALA A 230 7.67 4.45 13.10
C ALA A 230 7.10 3.07 13.45
N PHE A 231 6.47 2.39 12.49
CA PHE A 231 5.93 1.04 12.65
C PHE A 231 7.04 0.05 13.01
N ASP A 232 8.12 0.01 12.24
CA ASP A 232 9.24 -0.90 12.47
C ASP A 232 9.93 -0.65 13.81
N ALA A 233 10.07 0.62 14.21
CA ALA A 233 10.62 0.98 15.51
C ALA A 233 9.78 0.42 16.66
N LEU A 234 8.46 0.64 16.63
CA LEU A 234 7.54 0.13 17.65
C LEU A 234 7.50 -1.40 17.63
N ARG A 235 7.46 -1.99 16.44
CA ARG A 235 7.38 -3.43 16.26
C ARG A 235 8.62 -4.14 16.78
N GLY A 236 9.82 -3.63 16.46
CA GLY A 236 11.08 -4.15 16.99
C GLY A 236 11.12 -4.11 18.51
N LYS A 237 10.67 -3.00 19.11
CA LYS A 237 10.60 -2.86 20.57
C LYS A 237 9.62 -3.82 21.23
N MET A 238 8.48 -4.11 20.59
CA MET A 238 7.55 -5.14 21.05
C MET A 238 8.17 -6.53 20.98
N ILE A 239 8.91 -6.85 19.92
CA ILE A 239 9.63 -8.12 19.78
C ILE A 239 10.66 -8.28 20.90
N ASP A 240 11.47 -7.25 21.18
CA ASP A 240 12.48 -7.28 22.24
C ASP A 240 11.89 -7.50 23.65
N ARG A 241 10.63 -7.13 23.86
CA ARG A 241 9.89 -7.34 25.11
C ARG A 241 9.15 -8.67 25.18
N GLY A 242 9.06 -9.41 24.07
CA GLY A 242 8.25 -10.62 23.96
C GLY A 242 6.76 -10.38 23.66
N ASP A 243 6.38 -9.15 23.32
CA ASP A 243 4.98 -8.74 23.08
C ASP A 243 4.57 -8.83 21.60
N ALA A 244 5.33 -9.55 20.76
CA ALA A 244 5.08 -9.63 19.32
C ALA A 244 3.68 -10.20 18.97
N GLY A 245 3.09 -11.02 19.84
CA GLY A 245 1.74 -11.56 19.66
C GLY A 245 0.61 -10.57 19.92
N VAL A 246 0.89 -9.45 20.63
CA VAL A 246 -0.15 -8.47 20.99
C VAL A 246 -0.77 -7.87 19.74
N ARG A 247 -2.09 -7.67 19.80
CA ARG A 247 -2.89 -6.99 18.78
C ARG A 247 -3.67 -5.87 19.44
N PHE A 248 -3.69 -4.72 18.78
CA PHE A 248 -4.47 -3.57 19.17
C PHE A 248 -5.76 -3.54 18.35
N ILE A 249 -6.86 -3.25 19.02
CA ILE A 249 -8.16 -3.01 18.43
C ILE A 249 -8.56 -1.57 18.68
N ARG A 250 -9.54 -1.07 17.93
CA ARG A 250 -10.05 0.30 18.09
C ARG A 250 -10.39 0.69 19.53
N ARG A 251 -10.84 -0.25 20.36
CA ARG A 251 -11.17 0.00 21.77
C ARG A 251 -9.94 0.43 22.59
N ASP A 252 -8.74 0.02 22.22
CA ASP A 252 -7.51 0.33 22.96
C ASP A 252 -7.07 1.79 22.79
N TYR A 253 -7.64 2.49 21.80
CA TYR A 253 -7.34 3.88 21.46
C TYR A 253 -8.30 4.90 22.11
N ARG A 254 -9.16 4.45 23.04
CA ARG A 254 -10.21 5.27 23.68
C ARG A 254 -9.98 5.47 25.17
#